data_AF-A0A3D3TK69-F1
#
_entry.id   AF-A0A3D3TK69-F1
#
_cell.length_a   1.000
_cell.length_b   1.000
_cell.length_c   1.000
_cell.angle_alpha   90.00
_cell.angle_beta   90.00
_cell.angle_gamma   90.00
#
_symmetry.space_group_name_H-M   'P 1'
#
loop_
_entity.id
_entity.type
_entity.pdbx_description
1 polymer ?
#
loop_
_entity_poly.entity_id
_entity_poly.type
_entity_poly.pdbx_seq_one_letter_code
_entity_poly.pdbx_strand_id
1 'polypeptide(L)'
;MNLLHVCCAPDLVSTVVKREELTQSELFFYNPNIFSGEEFLRRYDALRKVCEKMALDLPEQDHFPEDFSDILDSFGTEHEGGTRCTKCIELRLRKTACLAKSIGASSFSTTLLASPRKSIAQITLIGDKLAAEFDIEFISGNFRAERDKSRDLLKGVYRQNYCGCLPSKNEAIRNREINDLRDRERLDKDFKRFVDLWNFRGNVIPRSRIHLEEISDLKRIIAIVKPSALFDDIRDPELEDRRWLKTGSYNCRIIREKE
;
A
#
# COMPACT_ATOMS: atom_id res chain seq x y z
N MET A 1 -13.03 26.75 1.52
CA MET A 1 -12.40 25.67 2.29
C MET A 1 -12.74 24.36 1.63
N ASN A 2 -11.78 23.44 1.46
CA ASN A 2 -12.00 22.15 0.81
C ASN A 2 -11.95 21.05 1.86
N LEU A 3 -12.79 20.01 1.72
CA LEU A 3 -12.69 18.80 2.55
C LEU A 3 -12.04 17.66 1.75
N LEU A 4 -10.94 17.11 2.26
CA LEU A 4 -10.21 16.03 1.60
C LEU A 4 -10.36 14.72 2.38
N HIS A 5 -11.06 13.75 1.79
CA HIS A 5 -11.07 12.39 2.31
C HIS A 5 -9.70 11.73 2.17
N VAL A 6 -9.17 11.19 3.26
CA VAL A 6 -7.87 10.51 3.32
C VAL A 6 -8.06 9.00 3.54
N CYS A 7 -7.59 8.17 2.60
CA CYS A 7 -7.63 6.70 2.75
C CYS A 7 -6.40 6.11 3.47
N CYS A 8 -5.23 6.74 3.32
CA CYS A 8 -3.97 6.33 3.93
C CYS A 8 -2.89 7.41 3.74
N ALA A 9 -1.82 7.33 4.53
CA ALA A 9 -0.71 8.28 4.47
C ALA A 9 0.02 8.32 3.11
N PRO A 10 0.33 7.19 2.43
CA PRO A 10 0.94 7.22 1.10
C PRO A 10 0.12 7.96 0.04
N ASP A 11 -1.19 7.75 0.04
CA ASP A 11 -2.07 8.37 -0.94
C ASP A 11 -2.23 9.87 -0.62
N LEU A 12 -2.27 10.28 0.66
CA LEU A 12 -2.23 11.70 1.04
C LEU A 12 -0.96 12.38 0.51
N VAL A 13 0.22 11.83 0.78
CA VAL A 13 1.49 12.40 0.30
C VAL A 13 1.47 12.55 -1.23
N SER A 14 1.04 11.51 -1.94
CA SER A 14 0.95 11.59 -3.41
C SER A 14 -0.01 12.68 -3.85
N THR A 15 -1.18 12.79 -3.21
CA THR A 15 -2.18 13.82 -3.53
C THR A 15 -1.61 15.22 -3.37
N VAL A 16 -1.08 15.57 -2.19
CA VAL A 16 -0.64 16.94 -1.92
C VAL A 16 0.67 17.29 -2.63
N VAL A 17 1.53 16.32 -2.94
CA VAL A 17 2.71 16.55 -3.80
C VAL A 17 2.29 16.83 -5.26
N LYS A 18 1.19 16.23 -5.72
CA LYS A 18 0.70 16.41 -7.09
C LYS A 18 -0.22 17.63 -7.23
N ARG A 19 -0.93 17.99 -6.16
CA ARG A 19 -1.91 19.05 -6.04
C ARG A 19 -1.63 19.83 -4.75
N GLU A 20 -0.63 20.70 -4.80
CA GLU A 20 -0.15 21.46 -3.64
C GLU A 20 -1.25 22.30 -2.99
N GLU A 21 -2.21 22.79 -3.78
CA GLU A 21 -3.36 23.53 -3.28
C GLU A 21 -4.24 22.73 -2.31
N LEU A 22 -4.17 21.39 -2.34
CA LEU A 22 -4.92 20.53 -1.43
C LEU A 22 -4.27 20.41 -0.05
N THR A 23 -3.06 20.95 0.17
CA THR A 23 -2.44 21.05 1.51
C THR A 23 -3.26 21.91 2.48
N GLN A 24 -4.07 22.84 1.95
CA GLN A 24 -4.94 23.72 2.74
C GLN A 24 -6.33 23.13 3.00
N SER A 25 -6.54 21.86 2.65
CA SER A 25 -7.83 21.19 2.86
C SER A 25 -7.95 20.72 4.30
N GLU A 26 -9.16 20.80 4.85
CA GLU A 26 -9.50 20.05 6.05
C GLU A 26 -9.47 18.55 5.72
N LEU A 27 -8.75 17.77 6.52
CA LEU A 27 -8.60 16.34 6.28
C LEU A 27 -9.75 15.57 6.94
N PHE A 28 -10.21 14.49 6.29
CA PHE A 28 -11.23 13.60 6.83
C PHE A 28 -10.81 12.14 6.69
N PHE A 29 -10.52 11.47 7.81
CA PHE A 29 -10.03 10.09 7.82
C PHE A 29 -11.16 9.07 8.06
N TYR A 30 -12.04 8.91 7.07
CA TYR A 30 -13.18 8.00 7.18
C TYR A 30 -13.01 6.73 6.35
N ASN A 31 -12.69 5.63 7.03
CA ASN A 31 -12.35 4.36 6.38
C ASN A 31 -12.99 3.16 7.09
N PRO A 32 -14.34 3.03 7.04
CA PRO A 32 -15.08 2.00 7.77
C PRO A 32 -14.70 0.58 7.33
N ASN A 33 -14.16 0.43 6.12
CA ASN A 33 -13.71 -0.85 5.61
C ASN A 33 -12.43 -1.38 6.26
N ILE A 34 -11.69 -0.60 7.05
CA ILE A 34 -10.42 -1.05 7.61
C ILE A 34 -10.69 -2.07 8.72
N PHE A 35 -10.17 -3.27 8.52
CA PHE A 35 -10.26 -4.39 9.42
C PHE A 35 -8.88 -5.06 9.56
N SER A 36 -8.42 -5.41 10.76
CA SER A 36 -9.04 -5.18 12.07
C SER A 36 -8.75 -3.76 12.60
N GLY A 37 -9.21 -3.45 13.83
CA GLY A 37 -8.86 -2.21 14.51
C GLY A 37 -7.34 -1.98 14.64
N GLU A 38 -6.53 -3.03 14.72
CA GLU A 38 -5.07 -2.92 14.70
C GLU A 38 -4.56 -2.30 13.39
N GLU A 39 -5.11 -2.71 12.24
CA GLU A 39 -4.76 -2.11 10.95
C GLU A 39 -5.18 -0.64 10.89
N PHE A 40 -6.34 -0.29 11.46
CA PHE A 40 -6.79 1.09 11.56
C PHE A 40 -5.79 1.94 12.35
N LEU A 41 -5.39 1.49 13.54
CA LEU A 41 -4.40 2.18 14.38
C LEU A 41 -3.07 2.35 13.65
N ARG A 42 -2.59 1.33 12.94
CA ARG A 42 -1.35 1.41 12.16
C ARG A 42 -1.44 2.40 11.01
N ARG A 43 -2.58 2.49 10.32
CA ARG A 43 -2.79 3.47 9.24
C ARG A 43 -2.94 4.89 9.78
N TYR A 44 -3.61 5.05 10.91
CA TYR A 44 -3.76 6.35 11.55
C TYR A 44 -2.43 6.87 12.11
N ASP A 45 -1.62 6.03 12.76
CA ASP A 45 -0.26 6.40 13.19
C ASP A 45 0.64 6.78 11.99
N ALA A 46 0.48 6.09 10.86
CA ALA A 46 1.17 6.45 9.63
C ALA A 46 0.74 7.83 9.11
N LEU A 47 -0.56 8.13 9.18
CA LEU A 47 -1.12 9.43 8.80
C LEU A 47 -0.58 10.54 9.71
N ARG A 48 -0.62 10.34 11.04
CA ARG A 48 -0.04 11.25 12.04
C ARG A 48 1.40 11.62 11.72
N LYS A 49 2.26 10.63 11.45
CA LYS A 49 3.66 10.85 11.08
C LYS A 49 3.83 11.67 9.80
N VAL A 50 2.92 11.54 8.84
CA VAL A 50 2.94 12.35 7.61
C VAL A 50 2.44 13.77 7.90
N CYS A 51 1.34 13.93 8.64
CA CYS A 51 0.83 15.24 9.04
C CYS A 51 1.89 16.05 9.79
N GLU A 52 2.59 15.43 10.76
CA GLU A 52 3.71 16.06 11.48
C GLU A 52 4.84 16.50 10.55
N LYS A 53 5.27 15.64 9.63
CA LYS A 53 6.36 15.97 8.68
C LYS A 53 5.99 17.10 7.71
N MET A 54 4.71 17.25 7.41
CA MET A 54 4.19 18.19 6.40
C MET A 54 3.52 19.42 7.02
N ALA A 55 3.49 19.52 8.35
CA ALA A 55 2.76 20.55 9.09
C ALA A 55 1.28 20.66 8.66
N LEU A 56 0.60 19.52 8.53
CA LEU A 56 -0.84 19.43 8.24
C LEU A 56 -1.60 19.13 9.53
N ASP A 57 -2.82 19.63 9.63
CA ASP A 57 -3.72 19.28 10.73
C ASP A 57 -4.11 17.80 10.66
N LEU A 58 -4.00 17.12 11.80
CA LEU A 58 -4.36 15.71 11.92
C LEU A 58 -5.88 15.61 12.12
N PRO A 59 -6.62 14.87 11.27
CA PRO A 59 -8.05 14.66 11.48
C PRO A 59 -8.34 13.81 12.71
N GLU A 60 -9.58 13.88 13.21
CA GLU A 60 -10.05 13.05 14.32
C GLU A 60 -9.86 11.54 14.05
N GLN A 61 -9.61 10.80 15.13
CA GLN A 61 -9.34 9.36 15.10
C GLN A 61 -10.63 8.53 15.14
N ASP A 62 -11.56 8.84 14.26
CA ASP A 62 -12.86 8.17 14.22
C ASP A 62 -12.82 6.87 13.42
N HIS A 63 -13.37 5.80 14.00
CA HIS A 63 -13.48 4.50 13.34
C HIS A 63 -14.89 3.93 13.48
N PHE A 64 -15.62 3.87 12.37
CA PHE A 64 -17.00 3.36 12.29
C PHE A 64 -17.06 2.07 11.43
N PRO A 65 -16.46 0.94 11.86
CA PRO A 65 -16.45 -0.29 11.06
C PRO A 65 -17.84 -0.81 10.70
N GLU A 66 -18.85 -0.53 11.52
CA GLU A 66 -20.25 -0.90 11.34
C GLU A 66 -20.85 -0.34 10.05
N ASP A 67 -20.42 0.84 9.60
CA ASP A 67 -20.89 1.48 8.35
C ASP A 67 -20.55 0.63 7.10
N PHE A 68 -19.64 -0.35 7.22
CA PHE A 68 -19.26 -1.25 6.13
C PHE A 68 -20.00 -2.58 6.13
N SER A 69 -20.80 -2.88 7.15
CA SER A 69 -21.43 -4.21 7.36
C SER A 69 -22.32 -4.61 6.20
N ASP A 70 -23.25 -3.75 5.78
CA ASP A 70 -24.18 -4.04 4.67
C ASP A 70 -23.46 -4.34 3.35
N ILE A 71 -22.35 -3.64 3.10
CA ILE A 71 -21.51 -3.87 1.90
C ILE A 71 -20.80 -5.22 2.02
N LEU A 72 -20.32 -5.57 3.21
CA LEU A 72 -19.65 -6.84 3.45
C LEU A 72 -20.64 -8.01 3.32
N ASP A 73 -21.85 -7.88 3.84
CA ASP A 73 -22.88 -8.92 3.78
C ASP A 73 -23.37 -9.14 2.35
N SER A 74 -23.60 -8.05 1.61
CA SER A 74 -24.12 -8.12 0.24
C SER A 74 -23.06 -8.47 -0.80
N PHE A 75 -21.80 -8.04 -0.59
CA PHE A 75 -20.75 -8.08 -1.62
C PHE A 75 -19.43 -8.69 -1.11
N GLY A 76 -19.42 -9.38 0.02
CA GLY A 76 -18.20 -9.90 0.65
C GLY A 76 -17.42 -10.88 -0.23
N THR A 77 -18.12 -11.63 -1.07
CA THR A 77 -17.57 -12.66 -1.98
C THR A 77 -17.02 -12.09 -3.29
N GLU A 78 -17.32 -10.84 -3.63
CA GLU A 78 -16.82 -10.19 -4.85
C GLU A 78 -15.28 -10.06 -4.82
N HIS A 79 -14.62 -10.09 -5.97
CA HIS A 79 -13.16 -9.92 -6.02
C HIS A 79 -12.74 -8.46 -5.70
N GLU A 80 -11.49 -8.25 -5.31
CA GLU A 80 -10.94 -6.88 -5.20
C GLU A 80 -11.02 -6.15 -6.56
N GLY A 81 -11.49 -4.90 -6.55
CA GLY A 81 -11.78 -4.13 -7.77
C GLY A 81 -13.18 -4.35 -8.36
N GLY A 82 -13.94 -5.32 -7.85
CA GLY A 82 -15.33 -5.57 -8.27
C GLY A 82 -16.35 -4.69 -7.54
N THR A 83 -17.60 -5.14 -7.53
CA THR A 83 -18.77 -4.39 -7.03
C THR A 83 -18.61 -3.91 -5.59
N ARG A 84 -18.03 -4.75 -4.71
CA ARG A 84 -17.69 -4.38 -3.33
C ARG A 84 -16.83 -3.12 -3.26
N CYS A 85 -15.81 -3.03 -4.11
CA CYS A 85 -14.92 -1.87 -4.12
C CYS A 85 -15.65 -0.62 -4.62
N THR A 86 -16.52 -0.74 -5.63
CA THR A 86 -17.40 0.34 -6.09
C THR A 86 -18.24 0.89 -4.95
N LYS A 87 -18.94 0.01 -4.22
CA LYS A 87 -19.82 0.40 -3.11
C LYS A 87 -19.05 0.99 -1.94
N CYS A 88 -17.86 0.48 -1.66
CA CYS A 88 -16.97 1.02 -0.64
C CYS A 88 -16.47 2.44 -0.96
N ILE A 89 -16.19 2.73 -2.24
CA ILE A 89 -15.81 4.07 -2.71
C ILE A 89 -17.02 5.01 -2.60
N GLU A 90 -18.20 4.57 -3.05
CA GLU A 90 -19.45 5.31 -2.95
C GLU A 90 -19.78 5.69 -1.49
N LEU A 91 -19.68 4.75 -0.55
CA LEU A 91 -19.88 4.99 0.89
C LEU A 91 -18.97 6.10 1.41
N ARG A 92 -17.67 6.03 1.12
CA ARG A 92 -16.69 7.00 1.61
C ARG A 92 -16.89 8.38 1.02
N LEU A 93 -17.09 8.46 -0.30
CA LEU A 93 -17.33 9.73 -0.98
C LEU A 93 -18.64 10.36 -0.55
N ARG A 94 -19.71 9.58 -0.36
CA ARG A 94 -21.00 10.07 0.11
C ARG A 94 -20.91 10.67 1.50
N LYS A 95 -20.25 9.97 2.44
CA LYS A 95 -20.02 10.51 3.79
C LYS A 95 -19.22 11.82 3.74
N THR A 96 -18.21 11.88 2.86
CA THR A 96 -17.37 13.06 2.68
C THR A 96 -18.17 14.24 2.10
N ALA A 97 -18.98 14.01 1.04
CA ALA A 97 -19.82 15.05 0.45
C ALA A 97 -20.86 15.59 1.45
N CYS A 98 -21.48 14.69 2.24
CA CYS A 98 -22.41 15.06 3.29
C CYS A 98 -21.75 15.91 4.38
N LEU A 99 -20.58 15.48 4.88
CA LEU A 99 -19.82 16.25 5.87
C LEU A 99 -19.41 17.62 5.31
N ALA A 100 -18.85 17.65 4.09
CA ALA A 100 -18.43 18.87 3.42
C ALA A 100 -19.57 19.89 3.31
N LYS A 101 -20.78 19.45 2.98
CA LYS A 101 -21.96 20.32 3.01
C LYS A 101 -22.32 20.80 4.41
N SER A 102 -22.29 19.91 5.41
CA SER A 102 -22.65 20.26 6.79
C SER A 102 -21.72 21.31 7.42
N ILE A 103 -20.45 21.32 7.03
CA ILE A 103 -19.43 22.28 7.53
C ILE A 103 -19.27 23.51 6.63
N GLY A 104 -20.06 23.62 5.55
CA GLY A 104 -19.99 24.75 4.62
C GLY A 104 -18.74 24.77 3.74
N ALA A 105 -18.11 23.63 3.48
CA ALA A 105 -17.01 23.53 2.53
C ALA A 105 -17.49 23.84 1.10
N SER A 106 -16.63 24.48 0.31
CA SER A 106 -16.94 24.83 -1.09
C SER A 106 -16.82 23.63 -2.02
N SER A 107 -15.93 22.69 -1.67
CA SER A 107 -15.70 21.49 -2.45
C SER A 107 -15.29 20.31 -1.56
N PHE A 108 -15.36 19.10 -2.12
CA PHE A 108 -14.77 17.92 -1.53
C PHE A 108 -13.91 17.15 -2.53
N SER A 109 -13.00 16.32 -2.02
CA SER A 109 -12.14 15.45 -2.85
C SER A 109 -11.74 14.19 -2.09
N THR A 110 -10.93 13.33 -2.72
CA THR A 110 -10.43 12.10 -2.13
C THR A 110 -9.00 11.76 -2.55
N THR A 111 -8.19 11.28 -1.61
CA THR A 111 -6.86 10.72 -1.91
C THR A 111 -6.94 9.39 -2.66
N LEU A 112 -8.12 8.76 -2.79
CA LEU A 112 -8.29 7.55 -3.60
C LEU A 112 -7.86 7.76 -5.06
N LEU A 113 -7.92 9.01 -5.56
CA LEU A 113 -7.44 9.41 -6.88
C LEU A 113 -5.91 9.30 -7.05
N ALA A 114 -5.16 9.23 -5.95
CA ALA A 114 -3.73 8.96 -5.95
C ALA A 114 -3.39 7.47 -5.94
N SER A 115 -4.35 6.60 -5.62
CA SER A 115 -4.09 5.17 -5.50
C SER A 115 -3.84 4.54 -6.88
N PRO A 116 -2.72 3.80 -7.08
CA PRO A 116 -2.46 3.10 -8.33
C PRO A 116 -3.40 1.91 -8.55
N ARG A 117 -4.03 1.40 -7.48
CA ARG A 117 -4.93 0.24 -7.50
C ARG A 117 -6.40 0.61 -7.74
N LYS A 118 -6.73 1.91 -7.81
CA LYS A 118 -8.10 2.38 -7.97
C LYS A 118 -8.28 3.04 -9.34
N SER A 119 -9.47 2.85 -9.93
CA SER A 119 -9.83 3.47 -11.20
C SER A 119 -10.19 4.93 -10.96
N ILE A 120 -9.41 5.84 -11.55
CA ILE A 120 -9.69 7.28 -11.51
C ILE A 120 -11.06 7.55 -12.15
N ALA A 121 -11.33 6.96 -13.33
CA ALA A 121 -12.60 7.16 -14.04
C ALA A 121 -13.81 6.76 -13.20
N GLN A 122 -13.72 5.65 -12.46
CA GLN A 122 -14.77 5.19 -11.58
C GLN A 122 -14.98 6.12 -10.38
N ILE A 123 -13.89 6.58 -9.76
CA ILE A 123 -13.95 7.53 -8.65
C ILE A 123 -14.56 8.85 -9.12
N THR A 124 -14.14 9.36 -10.29
CA THR A 124 -14.69 10.56 -10.91
C THR A 124 -16.19 10.42 -11.12
N LEU A 125 -16.64 9.33 -11.75
CA LEU A 125 -18.06 9.10 -11.99
C LEU A 125 -18.90 9.11 -10.70
N ILE A 126 -18.42 8.45 -9.64
CA ILE A 126 -19.11 8.42 -8.35
C ILE A 126 -19.10 9.82 -7.71
N GLY A 127 -17.96 10.50 -7.76
CA GLY A 127 -17.79 11.84 -7.20
C GLY A 127 -18.68 12.88 -7.89
N ASP A 128 -18.74 12.88 -9.22
CA ASP A 128 -19.59 13.79 -10.00
C ASP A 128 -21.07 13.57 -9.72
N LYS A 129 -21.49 12.31 -9.57
CA LYS A 129 -22.87 11.98 -9.18
C LYS A 129 -23.19 12.55 -7.80
N LEU A 130 -22.30 12.40 -6.83
CA LEU A 130 -22.49 12.91 -5.47
C LEU A 130 -22.39 14.44 -5.42
N ALA A 131 -21.55 15.05 -6.26
CA ALA A 131 -21.46 16.48 -6.42
C ALA A 131 -22.82 17.08 -6.84
N ALA A 132 -23.45 16.47 -7.84
CA ALA A 132 -24.78 16.86 -8.29
C ALA A 132 -25.86 16.60 -7.23
N GLU A 133 -25.82 15.44 -6.56
CA GLU A 133 -26.80 15.06 -5.54
C GLU A 133 -26.76 15.99 -4.31
N PHE A 134 -25.57 16.32 -3.85
CA PHE A 134 -25.37 17.16 -2.67
C PHE A 134 -25.22 18.64 -3.01
N ASP A 135 -25.22 19.05 -4.28
CA ASP A 135 -24.97 20.43 -4.75
C ASP A 135 -23.61 21.00 -4.30
N ILE A 136 -22.54 20.20 -4.32
CA ILE A 136 -21.19 20.60 -3.90
C ILE A 136 -20.16 20.24 -4.95
N GLU A 137 -19.13 21.08 -5.16
CA GLU A 137 -18.08 20.79 -6.12
C GLU A 137 -17.26 19.54 -5.72
N PHE A 138 -17.01 18.64 -6.66
CA PHE A 138 -16.05 17.55 -6.50
C PHE A 138 -14.77 17.84 -7.27
N ILE A 139 -13.65 17.97 -6.57
CA ILE A 139 -12.34 18.11 -7.20
C ILE A 139 -11.82 16.74 -7.59
N SER A 140 -11.84 16.44 -8.89
CA SER A 140 -11.27 15.22 -9.45
C SER A 140 -9.94 15.45 -10.16
N GLY A 141 -9.26 14.36 -10.54
CA GLY A 141 -8.05 14.38 -11.36
C GLY A 141 -7.10 13.23 -11.08
N ASN A 142 -5.99 13.18 -11.83
CA ASN A 142 -4.92 12.21 -11.56
C ASN A 142 -3.97 12.77 -10.49
N PHE A 143 -4.09 12.24 -9.27
CA PHE A 143 -3.31 12.68 -8.10
C PHE A 143 -2.07 11.83 -7.85
N ARG A 144 -1.66 11.01 -8.83
CA ARG A 144 -0.47 10.16 -8.73
C ARG A 144 0.79 11.00 -8.93
N ALA A 145 1.58 11.13 -7.87
CA ALA A 145 2.88 11.78 -7.89
C ALA A 145 3.98 10.85 -8.39
N GLU A 146 5.06 11.44 -8.87
CA GLU A 146 6.30 10.71 -9.17
C GLU A 146 6.94 10.19 -7.88
N ARG A 147 7.42 8.94 -7.90
CA ARG A 147 7.90 8.25 -6.69
C ARG A 147 9.03 9.00 -5.97
N ASP A 148 9.91 9.66 -6.71
CA ASP A 148 11.06 10.35 -6.14
C ASP A 148 10.63 11.57 -5.31
N LYS A 149 9.55 12.26 -5.72
CA LYS A 149 9.02 13.42 -4.99
C LYS A 149 8.36 13.04 -3.65
N SER A 150 7.88 11.81 -3.53
CA SER A 150 7.22 11.31 -2.29
C SER A 150 8.15 10.47 -1.40
N ARG A 151 9.37 10.18 -1.85
CA ARG A 151 10.25 9.18 -1.21
C ARG A 151 10.61 9.53 0.23
N ASP A 152 11.06 10.76 0.47
CA ASP A 152 11.57 11.17 1.79
C ASP A 152 10.44 11.35 2.80
N LEU A 153 9.31 11.90 2.36
CA LEU A 153 8.08 12.01 3.15
C LEU A 153 7.60 10.63 3.63
N LEU A 154 7.68 9.63 2.76
CA LEU A 154 7.24 8.26 3.05
C LEU A 154 8.31 7.36 3.68
N LYS A 155 9.50 7.89 4.02
CA LYS A 155 10.53 7.12 4.71
C LYS A 155 10.08 6.80 6.14
N GLY A 156 10.08 5.51 6.49
CA GLY A 156 9.63 5.02 7.80
C GLY A 156 8.11 5.06 8.03
N VAL A 157 7.33 5.42 7.01
CA VAL A 157 5.87 5.44 7.07
C VAL A 157 5.33 4.05 6.74
N TYR A 158 4.37 3.57 7.53
CA TYR A 158 3.72 2.29 7.26
C TYR A 158 3.04 2.28 5.89
N ARG A 159 3.19 1.17 5.17
CA ARG A 159 2.57 0.94 3.86
C ARG A 159 1.78 -0.36 3.92
N GLN A 160 0.48 -0.24 3.75
CA GLN A 160 -0.44 -1.36 3.68
C GLN A 160 -0.16 -2.25 2.46
N ASN A 161 -0.35 -3.55 2.62
CA ASN A 161 -0.21 -4.54 1.54
C ASN A 161 -1.57 -5.01 0.95
N TYR A 162 -2.69 -4.59 1.53
CA TYR A 162 -4.07 -4.86 1.10
C TYR A 162 -4.95 -3.61 1.26
N CYS A 163 -6.15 -3.61 0.66
CA CYS A 163 -7.03 -2.43 0.64
C CYS A 163 -7.52 -2.01 2.04
N GLY A 164 -7.61 -2.96 2.98
CA GLY A 164 -8.03 -2.75 4.37
C GLY A 164 -9.19 -3.63 4.80
N CYS A 165 -10.06 -4.10 3.89
CA CYS A 165 -11.17 -4.97 4.27
C CYS A 165 -10.74 -6.44 4.43
N LEU A 166 -11.49 -7.19 5.25
CA LEU A 166 -11.25 -8.61 5.50
C LEU A 166 -11.17 -9.45 4.20
N PRO A 167 -12.08 -9.29 3.22
CA PRO A 167 -11.95 -10.02 1.96
C PRO A 167 -10.65 -9.72 1.19
N SER A 168 -10.22 -8.45 1.14
CA SER A 168 -8.95 -8.05 0.50
C SER A 168 -7.74 -8.63 1.26
N LYS A 169 -7.82 -8.73 2.58
CA LYS A 169 -6.80 -9.41 3.40
C LYS A 169 -6.71 -10.90 3.06
N ASN A 170 -7.86 -11.59 2.99
CA ASN A 170 -7.94 -13.01 2.66
C ASN A 170 -7.44 -13.29 1.24
N GLU A 171 -7.80 -12.44 0.28
CA GLU A 171 -7.32 -12.52 -1.10
C GLU A 171 -5.79 -12.34 -1.16
N ALA A 172 -5.23 -11.38 -0.42
CA ALA A 172 -3.79 -11.15 -0.35
C ALA A 172 -3.03 -12.34 0.29
N ILE A 173 -3.60 -13.00 1.30
CA ILE A 173 -3.05 -14.20 1.92
C ILE A 173 -3.06 -15.36 0.92
N ARG A 174 -4.21 -15.65 0.31
CA ARG A 174 -4.35 -16.72 -0.69
C ARG A 174 -3.39 -16.55 -1.86
N ASN A 175 -3.28 -15.33 -2.38
CA ASN A 175 -2.35 -15.02 -3.47
C ASN A 175 -0.88 -15.22 -3.06
N ARG A 176 -0.54 -14.92 -1.81
CA ARG A 176 0.80 -15.20 -1.27
C ARG A 176 1.06 -16.70 -1.20
N GLU A 177 0.12 -17.49 -0.66
CA GLU A 177 0.24 -18.95 -0.56
C GLU A 177 0.43 -19.61 -1.93
N ILE A 178 -0.37 -19.19 -2.93
CA ILE A 178 -0.24 -19.69 -4.31
C ILE A 178 1.14 -19.35 -4.89
N ASN A 179 1.63 -18.12 -4.68
CA ASN A 179 2.95 -17.72 -5.15
C ASN A 179 4.08 -18.46 -4.42
N ASP A 180 3.91 -18.70 -3.12
CA ASP A 180 4.86 -19.46 -2.31
C ASP A 180 4.94 -20.92 -2.78
N LEU A 181 3.81 -21.56 -3.10
CA LEU A 181 3.78 -22.90 -3.70
C LEU A 181 4.53 -22.92 -5.04
N ARG A 182 4.24 -21.97 -5.95
CA ARG A 182 4.91 -21.86 -7.25
C ARG A 182 6.41 -21.62 -7.12
N ASP A 183 6.82 -20.75 -6.20
CA ASP A 183 8.23 -20.48 -5.94
C ASP A 183 8.92 -21.75 -5.39
N ARG A 184 8.27 -22.50 -4.50
CA ARG A 184 8.80 -23.75 -3.94
C ARG A 184 8.95 -24.83 -5.01
N GLU A 185 7.96 -25.01 -5.87
CA GLU A 185 8.03 -25.93 -7.02
C GLU A 185 9.18 -25.56 -7.97
N ARG A 186 9.37 -24.26 -8.24
CA ARG A 186 10.50 -23.77 -9.04
C ARG A 186 11.85 -24.04 -8.36
N LEU A 187 11.94 -23.87 -7.04
CA LEU A 187 13.15 -24.17 -6.28
C LEU A 187 13.50 -25.66 -6.39
N ASP A 188 12.52 -26.54 -6.21
CA ASP A 188 12.70 -28.00 -6.32
C ASP A 188 13.15 -28.42 -7.73
N LYS A 189 12.54 -27.83 -8.76
CA LYS A 189 12.84 -28.12 -10.16
C LYS A 189 14.21 -27.60 -10.61
N ASP A 190 14.49 -26.32 -10.38
CA ASP A 190 15.65 -25.63 -10.96
C ASP A 190 16.90 -25.71 -10.06
N PHE A 191 16.70 -25.88 -8.75
CA PHE A 191 17.76 -25.81 -7.72
C PHE A 191 17.59 -26.91 -6.66
N LYS A 192 17.35 -28.16 -7.08
CA LYS A 192 17.07 -29.31 -6.20
C LYS A 192 18.03 -29.48 -5.02
N ARG A 193 19.31 -29.14 -5.19
CA ARG A 193 20.35 -29.22 -4.14
C ARG A 193 20.19 -28.16 -3.03
N PHE A 194 19.32 -27.18 -3.23
CA PHE A 194 19.15 -26.00 -2.38
C PHE A 194 17.71 -25.83 -1.89
N VAL A 195 16.90 -26.90 -1.88
CA VAL A 195 15.49 -26.86 -1.43
C VAL A 195 15.38 -26.48 0.05
N ASP A 196 16.37 -26.85 0.86
CA ASP A 196 16.48 -26.47 2.27
C ASP A 196 16.59 -24.95 2.46
N LEU A 197 17.04 -24.21 1.43
CA LEU A 197 17.08 -22.75 1.47
C LEU A 197 15.70 -22.11 1.58
N TRP A 198 14.62 -22.85 1.31
CA TRP A 198 13.25 -22.40 1.54
C TRP A 198 13.01 -21.94 2.99
N ASN A 199 13.72 -22.54 3.96
CA ASN A 199 13.65 -22.16 5.37
C ASN A 199 14.13 -20.72 5.63
N PHE A 200 14.88 -20.14 4.70
CA PHE A 200 15.33 -18.75 4.74
C PHE A 200 14.36 -17.76 4.09
N ARG A 201 13.19 -18.19 3.59
CA ARG A 201 12.18 -17.25 3.07
C ARG A 201 11.78 -16.25 4.16
N GLY A 202 11.96 -14.96 3.88
CA GLY A 202 11.75 -13.89 4.86
C GLY A 202 12.79 -13.78 5.99
N ASN A 203 13.78 -14.68 6.04
CA ASN A 203 14.87 -14.67 7.02
C ASN A 203 16.20 -14.30 6.35
N VAL A 204 17.21 -13.96 7.15
CA VAL A 204 18.54 -13.66 6.64
C VAL A 204 19.22 -14.94 6.20
N ILE A 205 19.74 -14.98 4.97
CA ILE A 205 20.51 -16.12 4.45
C ILE A 205 22.00 -15.77 4.40
N PRO A 206 22.91 -16.62 4.91
CA PRO A 206 24.35 -16.49 4.68
C PRO A 206 24.73 -16.82 3.24
N ARG A 207 25.64 -16.04 2.64
CA ARG A 207 26.17 -16.24 1.28
C ARG A 207 26.93 -17.56 1.18
N SER A 208 27.58 -17.99 2.25
CA SER A 208 28.23 -19.30 2.37
C SER A 208 27.28 -20.49 2.18
N ARG A 209 25.96 -20.34 2.40
CA ARG A 209 24.98 -21.42 2.19
C ARG A 209 24.62 -21.64 0.73
N ILE A 210 24.97 -20.72 -0.15
CA ILE A 210 24.60 -20.73 -1.56
C ILE A 210 25.86 -21.00 -2.39
N HIS A 211 26.25 -22.26 -2.53
CA HIS A 211 27.45 -22.64 -3.30
C HIS A 211 27.21 -22.57 -4.82
N LEU A 212 26.97 -21.37 -5.33
CA LEU A 212 26.84 -21.03 -6.75
C LEU A 212 27.96 -20.05 -7.13
N GLU A 213 28.63 -20.35 -8.24
CA GLU A 213 29.73 -19.54 -8.78
C GLU A 213 29.20 -18.39 -9.64
N GLU A 214 28.12 -18.62 -10.38
CA GLU A 214 27.52 -17.62 -11.26
C GLU A 214 26.59 -16.67 -10.49
N ILE A 215 26.86 -15.36 -10.58
CA ILE A 215 25.98 -14.32 -10.00
C ILE A 215 24.57 -14.37 -10.61
N SER A 216 24.43 -14.85 -11.84
CA SER A 216 23.14 -15.00 -12.53
C SER A 216 22.25 -16.04 -11.81
N ASP A 217 22.81 -17.18 -11.41
CA ASP A 217 22.09 -18.20 -10.66
C ASP A 217 21.86 -17.80 -9.20
N LEU A 218 22.82 -17.08 -8.58
CA LEU A 218 22.60 -16.46 -7.28
C LEU A 218 21.39 -15.51 -7.32
N LYS A 219 21.25 -14.69 -8.36
CA LYS A 219 20.08 -13.81 -8.53
C LYS A 219 18.79 -14.61 -8.68
N ARG A 220 18.80 -15.70 -9.45
CA ARG A 220 17.62 -16.57 -9.65
C ARG A 220 17.18 -17.22 -8.36
N ILE A 221 18.09 -17.83 -7.60
CA ILE A 221 17.74 -18.51 -6.34
C ILE A 221 17.24 -17.50 -5.29
N ILE A 222 17.87 -16.32 -5.19
CA ILE A 222 17.42 -15.25 -4.29
C ILE A 222 16.04 -14.72 -4.70
N ALA A 223 15.75 -14.61 -6.01
CA ALA A 223 14.44 -14.22 -6.50
C ALA A 223 13.33 -15.23 -6.15
N ILE A 224 13.69 -16.51 -6.02
CA ILE A 224 12.77 -17.60 -5.65
C ILE A 224 12.58 -17.64 -4.12
N VAL A 225 13.68 -17.72 -3.37
CA VAL A 225 13.67 -17.88 -1.90
C VAL A 225 13.16 -16.62 -1.20
N LYS A 226 13.52 -15.43 -1.71
CA LYS A 226 13.15 -14.11 -1.16
C LYS A 226 13.53 -13.93 0.34
N PRO A 227 14.82 -14.07 0.70
CA PRO A 227 15.31 -13.88 2.07
C PRO A 227 15.34 -12.40 2.45
N SER A 228 15.03 -12.05 3.70
CA SER A 228 14.98 -10.64 4.14
C SER A 228 16.28 -9.86 3.93
N ALA A 229 17.41 -10.54 3.99
CA ALA A 229 18.72 -10.06 3.54
C ALA A 229 19.64 -11.21 3.15
N LEU A 230 20.62 -10.92 2.31
CA LEU A 230 21.77 -11.76 2.02
C LEU A 230 22.94 -11.27 2.87
N PHE A 231 23.42 -12.11 3.78
CA PHE A 231 24.60 -11.83 4.58
C PHE A 231 25.85 -12.31 3.84
N ASP A 232 26.66 -11.37 3.40
CA ASP A 232 27.90 -11.60 2.67
C ASP A 232 29.04 -11.94 3.63
N ASP A 233 29.01 -13.18 4.13
CA ASP A 233 29.93 -13.74 5.14
C ASP A 233 31.23 -14.29 4.54
N ILE A 234 31.32 -14.38 3.21
CA ILE A 234 32.50 -14.87 2.49
C ILE A 234 33.24 -13.77 1.73
N ARG A 235 32.78 -12.51 1.83
CA ARG A 235 33.29 -11.36 1.06
C ARG A 235 33.32 -11.67 -0.44
N ASP A 236 32.16 -12.04 -0.98
CA ASP A 236 32.01 -12.36 -2.40
C ASP A 236 32.39 -11.13 -3.26
N PRO A 237 33.43 -11.22 -4.11
CA PRO A 237 33.87 -10.10 -4.95
C PRO A 237 32.76 -9.54 -5.86
N GLU A 238 31.81 -10.38 -6.27
CA GLU A 238 30.66 -9.95 -7.09
C GLU A 238 29.68 -9.05 -6.32
N LEU A 239 29.75 -9.06 -4.98
CA LEU A 239 28.88 -8.32 -4.09
C LEU A 239 29.55 -7.09 -3.46
N GLU A 240 30.88 -7.00 -3.45
CA GLU A 240 31.69 -6.06 -2.63
C GLU A 240 31.10 -4.64 -2.53
N ASP A 241 30.84 -3.98 -3.65
CA ASP A 241 30.32 -2.59 -3.68
C ASP A 241 28.79 -2.47 -3.68
N ARG A 242 28.07 -3.59 -3.61
CA ARG A 242 26.62 -3.63 -3.72
C ARG A 242 25.98 -3.55 -2.33
N ARG A 243 25.02 -2.62 -2.18
CA ARG A 243 24.08 -2.59 -1.05
C ARG A 243 22.83 -3.46 -1.28
N TRP A 244 22.54 -3.75 -2.54
CA TRP A 244 21.35 -4.48 -2.99
C TRP A 244 21.71 -5.43 -4.12
N LEU A 245 21.29 -6.68 -4.00
CA LEU A 245 21.26 -7.63 -5.11
C LEU A 245 19.95 -7.44 -5.88
N LYS A 246 20.04 -6.90 -7.09
CA LYS A 246 18.88 -6.70 -7.98
C LYS A 246 18.56 -8.01 -8.70
N THR A 247 17.36 -8.54 -8.50
CA THR A 247 16.91 -9.81 -9.11
C THR A 247 15.64 -9.66 -9.96
N GLY A 248 15.29 -8.42 -10.33
CA GLY A 248 14.08 -8.10 -11.10
C GLY A 248 12.98 -7.56 -10.20
N SER A 249 11.93 -8.36 -9.97
CA SER A 249 10.78 -7.96 -9.13
C SER A 249 11.08 -8.00 -7.63
N TYR A 250 12.19 -8.62 -7.23
CA TYR A 250 12.69 -8.68 -5.88
C TYR A 250 14.10 -8.06 -5.82
N ASN A 251 14.37 -7.27 -4.79
CA ASN A 251 15.71 -6.75 -4.52
C ASN A 251 16.07 -7.19 -3.10
N CYS A 252 17.13 -7.98 -2.98
CA CYS A 252 17.59 -8.44 -1.68
C CYS A 252 18.62 -7.46 -1.13
N ARG A 253 18.45 -7.04 0.13
CA ARG A 253 19.43 -6.20 0.80
C ARG A 253 20.67 -7.04 1.08
N ILE A 254 21.85 -6.50 0.82
CA ILE A 254 23.11 -7.13 1.22
C ILE A 254 23.52 -6.53 2.57
N ILE A 255 23.85 -7.40 3.51
CA ILE A 255 24.40 -7.03 4.81
C ILE A 255 25.78 -7.68 4.97
N ARG A 256 26.65 -7.01 5.73
CA ARG A 256 28.00 -7.46 6.07
C ARG A 256 28.17 -7.30 7.57
N GLU A 257 29.11 -8.03 8.15
CA GLU A 257 29.56 -7.68 9.51
C GLU A 257 30.04 -6.23 9.46
N LYS A 258 29.59 -5.43 10.42
CA LYS A 258 30.14 -4.10 10.59
C LYS A 258 31.62 -4.29 10.91
N GLU A 259 32.48 -3.65 10.14
CA GLU A 259 33.83 -3.31 10.63
C GLU A 259 33.73 -2.47 11.90
#